data_AF-A0A8S2FXZ0-F1
#
_entry.id   AF-A0A8S2FXZ0-F1
#
_cell.length_a   1.000
_cell.length_b   1.000
_cell.length_c   1.000
_cell.angle_alpha   90.00
_cell.angle_beta   90.00
_cell.angle_gamma   90.00
#
_symmetry.space_group_name_H-M   'P 1'
#
loop_
_entity.id
_entity.type
_entity.pdbx_description
1 polymer ?
#
loop_
_entity_poly.entity_id
_entity_poly.type
_entity_poly.pdbx_seq_one_letter_code
_entity_poly.pdbx_strand_id
1 'polypeptide(L)'
;MTLPAPKKHSTFEDTIVQNDRHQTLQYNETKRRLPIWIIDDVEYILLEDIHNAISTRITALIRSNNDAITCERDSKGIELDPPRFKAYPDELLDCYVSDIDVTTNCKTQEKLDLIIDNQGKILSRLDVILRQAYQLAEFTVPRFFIVMIEKKSLLHPDNLLYSTYRLFFLCECNKDEMHLAYHEGYIINQPREFFIKYGPYVKNMIYAFKAFGTVAGFILPNFAFAQQIPIPNILKDGKFWKDFADKMNTVDNVVNNVMAKTTNITLNPTSCQAYEGADLRQLEKFLKKTDDGQTLGNLYRTTTDEGHVRWVCIKHFNENYSKTRMEEF
;
A
#
# COMPACT_ATOMS: atom_id res chain seq x y z
N MET A 1 -60.40 57.06 -6.29
CA MET A 1 -59.30 57.00 -7.27
C MET A 1 -58.60 55.67 -7.10
N THR A 2 -58.98 54.71 -7.94
CA THR A 2 -58.51 53.32 -7.92
C THR A 2 -57.14 53.24 -8.59
N LEU A 3 -56.16 52.71 -7.86
CA LEU A 3 -54.81 52.40 -8.34
C LEU A 3 -54.87 51.31 -9.43
N PRO A 4 -53.98 51.32 -10.44
CA PRO A 4 -53.95 50.27 -11.45
C PRO A 4 -53.48 48.95 -10.84
N ALA A 5 -54.12 47.86 -11.25
CA ALA A 5 -53.84 46.51 -10.77
C ALA A 5 -52.41 46.05 -11.17
N PRO A 6 -51.74 45.23 -10.33
CA PRO A 6 -50.42 44.69 -10.64
C PRO A 6 -50.51 43.72 -11.83
N LYS A 7 -49.60 43.87 -12.81
CA LYS A 7 -49.44 42.91 -13.91
C LYS A 7 -49.08 41.54 -13.34
N LYS A 8 -49.84 40.52 -13.74
CA LYS A 8 -49.63 39.12 -13.36
C LYS A 8 -48.22 38.68 -13.75
N HIS A 9 -47.59 37.93 -12.85
CA HIS A 9 -46.38 37.17 -13.10
C HIS A 9 -46.60 36.19 -14.26
N SER A 10 -45.79 36.29 -15.32
CA SER A 10 -45.70 35.30 -16.39
C SER A 10 -45.09 34.02 -15.80
N THR A 11 -45.86 32.94 -15.88
CA THR A 11 -45.42 31.57 -15.65
C THR A 11 -45.69 30.82 -16.95
N PHE A 12 -44.63 30.50 -17.71
CA PHE A 12 -44.52 29.40 -18.67
C PHE A 12 -45.79 29.04 -19.49
N GLU A 13 -46.36 30.04 -20.17
CA GLU A 13 -47.24 29.84 -21.34
C GLU A 13 -46.83 30.80 -22.48
N ASP A 14 -45.54 31.17 -22.54
CA ASP A 14 -45.05 32.03 -23.60
C ASP A 14 -45.06 31.21 -24.90
N THR A 15 -45.80 31.66 -25.91
CA THR A 15 -45.83 31.01 -27.21
C THR A 15 -44.52 31.30 -27.92
N ILE A 16 -43.53 30.43 -27.75
CA ILE A 16 -42.24 30.54 -28.42
C ILE A 16 -42.42 30.19 -29.89
N VAL A 17 -42.27 31.18 -30.77
CA VAL A 17 -42.34 30.97 -32.23
C VAL A 17 -41.01 31.36 -32.85
N GLN A 18 -40.48 30.48 -33.70
CA GLN A 18 -39.30 30.80 -34.49
C GLN A 18 -39.67 31.79 -35.61
N ASN A 19 -38.90 32.87 -35.73
CA ASN A 19 -39.05 33.88 -36.77
C ASN A 19 -38.25 33.45 -38.02
N ASP A 20 -38.74 33.83 -39.21
CA ASP A 20 -38.01 33.61 -40.48
C ASP A 20 -36.76 34.50 -40.60
N ARG A 21 -36.67 35.56 -39.78
CA ARG A 21 -35.49 36.42 -39.66
C ARG A 21 -34.38 35.77 -38.84
N HIS A 22 -33.15 36.17 -39.11
CA HIS A 22 -31.96 35.61 -38.48
C HIS A 22 -31.08 36.72 -37.93
N GLN A 23 -30.45 36.49 -36.78
CA GLN A 23 -29.42 37.36 -36.25
C GLN A 23 -28.08 37.03 -36.93
N THR A 24 -27.39 38.03 -37.45
CA THR A 24 -26.01 37.82 -37.92
C THR A 24 -25.04 38.08 -36.78
N LEU A 25 -24.16 37.12 -36.56
CA LEU A 25 -23.15 37.10 -35.50
C LEU A 25 -21.77 36.98 -36.14
N GLN A 26 -20.82 37.82 -35.72
CA GLN A 26 -19.41 37.73 -36.11
C GLN A 26 -18.57 37.25 -34.93
N TYR A 27 -17.76 36.23 -35.17
CA TYR A 27 -16.73 35.78 -34.25
C TYR A 27 -15.44 35.59 -35.05
N ASN A 28 -14.38 36.31 -34.65
CA ASN A 28 -13.16 36.48 -35.44
C ASN A 28 -13.51 36.99 -36.85
N GLU A 29 -13.18 36.22 -37.89
CA GLU A 29 -13.46 36.52 -39.31
C GLU A 29 -14.67 35.76 -39.86
N THR A 30 -15.35 34.96 -39.03
CA THR A 30 -16.47 34.11 -39.46
C THR A 30 -17.80 34.75 -39.08
N LYS A 31 -18.74 34.76 -40.04
CA LYS A 31 -20.12 35.19 -39.82
C LYS A 31 -21.04 33.97 -39.73
N ARG A 32 -21.88 33.93 -38.70
CA ARG A 32 -22.90 32.90 -38.47
C ARG A 32 -24.28 33.54 -38.44
N ARG A 33 -25.29 32.79 -38.87
CA ARG A 33 -26.71 33.18 -38.76
C ARG A 33 -27.35 32.35 -37.67
N LEU A 34 -27.95 33.03 -36.71
CA LEU A 34 -28.69 32.40 -35.62
C LEU A 34 -30.19 32.53 -35.85
N PRO A 35 -30.99 31.55 -35.41
CA PRO A 35 -32.43 31.71 -35.36
C PRO A 35 -32.82 32.84 -34.40
N ILE A 36 -33.90 33.53 -34.73
CA ILE A 36 -34.53 34.51 -33.84
C ILE A 36 -35.83 33.90 -33.32
N TRP A 37 -36.07 34.05 -32.03
CA TRP A 37 -37.24 33.54 -31.33
C TRP A 37 -38.11 34.71 -30.87
N ILE A 38 -39.42 34.63 -31.14
CA ILE A 38 -40.40 35.60 -30.65
C ILE A 38 -40.97 35.07 -29.34
N ILE A 39 -40.81 35.84 -28.27
CA ILE A 39 -41.33 35.55 -26.93
C ILE A 39 -41.99 36.84 -26.43
N ASP A 40 -43.29 36.79 -26.14
CA ASP A 40 -44.09 37.96 -25.75
C ASP A 40 -43.94 39.17 -26.70
N ASP A 41 -44.03 38.91 -28.00
CA ASP A 41 -43.89 39.91 -29.08
C ASP A 41 -42.50 40.58 -29.16
N VAL A 42 -41.48 40.02 -28.49
CA VAL A 42 -40.09 40.51 -28.53
C VAL A 42 -39.18 39.46 -29.17
N GLU A 43 -38.28 39.93 -30.04
CA GLU A 43 -37.30 39.10 -30.74
C GLU A 43 -36.05 38.86 -29.87
N TYR A 44 -35.67 37.59 -29.70
CA TYR A 44 -34.52 37.14 -28.91
C TYR A 44 -33.64 36.14 -29.68
N ILE A 45 -32.40 36.03 -29.23
CA ILE A 45 -31.48 34.91 -29.52
C ILE A 45 -31.22 34.13 -28.23
N LEU A 46 -31.20 32.80 -28.32
CA LEU A 46 -30.93 31.95 -27.16
C LEU A 46 -29.43 31.73 -26.98
N LEU A 47 -28.97 31.65 -25.73
CA LEU A 47 -27.57 31.35 -25.42
C LEU A 47 -27.12 30.00 -26.02
N GLU A 48 -28.01 29.02 -26.04
CA GLU A 48 -27.74 27.70 -26.61
C GLU A 48 -27.46 27.76 -28.12
N ASP A 49 -28.22 28.52 -28.89
CA ASP A 49 -27.99 28.70 -30.33
C ASP A 49 -26.64 29.35 -30.61
N ILE A 50 -26.26 30.31 -29.76
CA ILE A 50 -24.97 30.98 -29.85
C ILE A 50 -23.83 29.98 -29.56
N HIS A 51 -23.94 29.18 -28.49
CA HIS A 51 -22.96 28.15 -28.16
C HIS A 51 -22.84 27.08 -29.25
N ASN A 52 -23.96 26.67 -29.84
CA ASN A 52 -23.99 25.71 -30.96
C ASN A 52 -23.29 26.26 -32.20
N ALA A 53 -23.40 27.57 -32.46
CA ALA A 53 -22.80 28.19 -33.65
C ALA A 53 -21.28 28.45 -33.54
N ILE A 54 -20.76 28.70 -32.33
CA ILE A 54 -19.35 29.10 -32.11
C ILE A 54 -18.54 27.99 -31.39
N SER A 55 -19.19 26.98 -30.81
CA SER A 55 -18.55 25.85 -30.12
C SER A 55 -17.59 26.28 -28.99
N THR A 56 -17.77 27.48 -28.45
CA THR A 56 -16.95 28.05 -27.37
C THR A 56 -17.82 28.90 -26.46
N ARG A 57 -17.35 29.13 -25.24
CA ARG A 57 -18.03 29.96 -24.24
C ARG A 57 -17.77 31.44 -24.54
N ILE A 58 -18.85 32.18 -24.77
CA ILE A 58 -18.76 33.61 -25.10
C ILE A 58 -18.84 34.43 -23.82
N THR A 59 -18.06 35.50 -23.77
CA THR A 59 -17.98 36.38 -22.61
C THR A 59 -18.71 37.70 -22.79
N ALA A 60 -18.87 38.16 -24.04
CA ALA A 60 -19.67 39.33 -24.35
C ALA A 60 -20.22 39.27 -25.78
N LEU A 61 -21.42 39.84 -25.94
CA LEU A 61 -22.01 40.19 -27.23
C LEU A 61 -22.02 41.72 -27.34
N ILE A 62 -21.49 42.26 -28.43
CA ILE A 62 -21.37 43.70 -28.63
C ILE A 62 -22.04 44.08 -29.95
N ARG A 63 -22.82 45.17 -29.93
CA ARG A 63 -23.45 45.74 -31.13
C ARG A 63 -22.44 46.56 -31.93
N SER A 64 -22.78 46.86 -33.19
CA SER A 64 -21.96 47.70 -34.08
C SER A 64 -21.62 49.09 -33.53
N ASN A 65 -22.43 49.62 -32.61
CA ASN A 65 -22.21 50.90 -31.93
C ASN A 65 -21.39 50.77 -30.63
N ASN A 66 -20.81 49.60 -30.37
CA ASN A 66 -20.03 49.25 -29.18
C ASN A 66 -20.84 49.12 -27.87
N ASP A 67 -22.17 48.97 -27.97
CA ASP A 67 -23.02 48.66 -26.81
C ASP A 67 -22.94 47.16 -26.47
N ALA A 68 -22.64 46.84 -25.22
CA ALA A 68 -22.69 45.46 -24.72
C ALA A 68 -24.15 45.00 -24.54
N ILE A 69 -24.47 43.82 -25.06
CA ILE A 69 -25.77 43.17 -24.88
C ILE A 69 -25.66 42.24 -23.67
N THR A 70 -26.51 42.49 -22.68
CA THR A 70 -26.61 41.64 -21.49
C THR A 70 -27.70 40.59 -21.64
N CYS A 71 -27.54 39.45 -20.95
CA CYS A 71 -28.61 38.46 -20.82
C CYS A 71 -29.82 39.11 -20.12
N GLU A 72 -31.02 38.81 -20.62
CA GLU A 72 -32.27 39.31 -20.07
C GLU A 72 -32.52 38.74 -18.67
N ARG A 73 -33.04 39.60 -17.79
CA ARG A 73 -33.30 39.29 -16.39
C ARG A 73 -34.72 39.67 -16.02
N ASP A 74 -35.31 38.93 -15.09
CA ASP A 74 -36.59 39.27 -14.51
C ASP A 74 -36.49 40.52 -13.62
N SER A 75 -37.63 40.95 -13.07
CA SER A 75 -37.70 42.11 -12.16
C SER A 75 -36.91 41.95 -10.85
N LYS A 76 -36.43 40.74 -10.54
CA LYS A 76 -35.59 40.43 -9.39
C LYS A 76 -34.10 40.35 -9.77
N GLY A 77 -33.75 40.58 -11.03
CA GLY A 77 -32.38 40.49 -11.52
C GLY A 77 -31.90 39.05 -11.78
N ILE A 78 -32.80 38.07 -11.75
CA ILE A 78 -32.50 36.67 -12.05
C ILE A 78 -32.54 36.48 -13.57
N GLU A 79 -31.56 35.77 -14.12
CA GLU A 79 -31.55 35.45 -15.56
C GLU A 79 -32.79 34.64 -15.94
N LEU A 80 -33.38 34.98 -17.09
CA LEU A 80 -34.52 34.24 -17.62
C LEU A 80 -34.09 32.84 -18.05
N ASP A 81 -35.01 31.87 -17.92
CA ASP A 81 -34.83 30.49 -18.38
C ASP A 81 -35.81 30.21 -19.54
N PRO A 82 -35.34 29.90 -20.77
CA PRO A 82 -33.94 29.77 -21.15
C PRO A 82 -33.20 31.13 -21.23
N PRO A 83 -31.86 31.16 -20.98
CA PRO A 83 -31.05 32.36 -21.10
C PRO A 83 -31.10 32.93 -22.52
N ARG A 84 -31.42 34.22 -22.62
CA ARG A 84 -31.73 34.89 -23.89
C ARG A 84 -31.24 36.32 -23.91
N PHE A 85 -30.91 36.78 -25.12
CA PHE A 85 -30.46 38.14 -25.40
C PHE A 85 -31.40 38.76 -26.42
N LYS A 86 -31.66 40.07 -26.31
CA LYS A 86 -32.44 40.78 -27.32
C LYS A 86 -31.80 40.69 -28.69
N ALA A 87 -32.59 40.38 -29.72
CA ALA A 87 -32.14 40.32 -31.10
C ALA A 87 -32.12 41.72 -31.76
N TYR A 88 -31.19 41.88 -32.69
CA TYR A 88 -31.01 43.04 -33.57
C TYR A 88 -30.80 42.52 -35.00
N PRO A 89 -31.86 42.05 -35.69
CA PRO A 89 -31.73 41.32 -36.94
C PRO A 89 -31.05 42.11 -38.07
N ASP A 90 -31.10 43.43 -38.01
CA ASP A 90 -30.53 44.34 -39.00
C ASP A 90 -29.10 44.79 -38.63
N GLU A 91 -28.55 44.30 -37.52
CA GLU A 91 -27.21 44.60 -37.04
C GLU A 91 -26.30 43.37 -37.03
N LEU A 92 -25.00 43.61 -37.09
CA LEU A 92 -23.98 42.61 -36.85
C LEU A 92 -23.58 42.66 -35.38
N LEU A 93 -23.62 41.51 -34.71
CA LEU A 93 -23.18 41.37 -33.33
C LEU A 93 -21.79 40.75 -33.29
N ASP A 94 -20.85 41.41 -32.62
CA ASP A 94 -19.49 40.89 -32.40
C ASP A 94 -19.44 40.08 -31.10
N CYS A 95 -18.93 38.86 -31.21
CA CYS A 95 -18.67 37.97 -30.08
C CYS A 95 -17.24 38.10 -29.60
N TYR A 96 -17.07 38.33 -28.30
CA TYR A 96 -15.77 38.27 -27.65
C TYR A 96 -15.70 37.06 -26.73
N VAL A 97 -14.64 36.28 -26.91
CA VAL A 97 -14.23 35.20 -26.01
C VAL A 97 -13.03 35.72 -25.25
N SER A 98 -13.13 35.84 -23.93
CA SER A 98 -11.96 36.16 -23.11
C SER A 98 -11.03 34.95 -23.06
N ASP A 99 -9.73 35.14 -23.29
CA ASP A 99 -8.67 34.14 -23.10
C ASP A 99 -8.48 33.67 -21.63
N ILE A 100 -9.38 34.07 -20.72
CA ILE A 100 -9.18 33.95 -19.27
C ILE A 100 -9.42 32.51 -18.76
N ASP A 101 -10.01 31.60 -19.54
CA ASP A 101 -10.43 30.28 -19.05
C ASP A 101 -9.36 29.14 -19.13
N VAL A 102 -8.14 29.39 -19.63
CA VAL A 102 -7.12 28.32 -19.75
C VAL A 102 -6.06 28.38 -18.63
N THR A 103 -5.55 29.56 -18.27
CA THR A 103 -4.43 29.67 -17.31
C THR A 103 -4.83 29.51 -15.84
N THR A 104 -6.03 29.90 -15.45
CA THR A 104 -6.55 29.73 -14.08
C THR A 104 -6.96 28.28 -13.82
N ASN A 105 -7.55 27.60 -14.81
CA ASN A 105 -7.85 26.17 -14.72
C ASN A 105 -6.58 25.32 -14.64
N CYS A 106 -5.55 25.63 -15.42
CA CYS A 106 -4.26 24.92 -15.37
C CYS A 106 -3.59 25.01 -13.99
N LYS A 107 -3.47 26.21 -13.40
CA LYS A 107 -2.89 26.38 -12.05
C LYS A 107 -3.71 25.74 -10.93
N THR A 108 -5.03 25.64 -11.12
CA THR A 108 -5.92 25.00 -10.15
C THR A 108 -5.83 23.48 -10.25
N GLN A 109 -5.71 22.95 -11.46
CA GLN A 109 -5.48 21.53 -11.72
C GLN A 109 -4.14 21.06 -11.17
N GLU A 110 -3.05 21.81 -11.41
CA GLU A 110 -1.73 21.49 -10.84
C GLU A 110 -1.74 21.43 -9.30
N LYS A 111 -2.47 22.34 -8.65
CA LYS A 111 -2.65 22.32 -7.19
C LYS A 111 -3.48 21.12 -6.73
N LEU A 112 -4.51 20.74 -7.46
CA LEU A 112 -5.31 19.56 -7.14
C LEU A 112 -4.49 18.28 -7.29
N ASP A 113 -3.72 18.14 -8.36
CA ASP A 113 -2.84 17.00 -8.59
C ASP A 113 -1.78 16.89 -7.47
N LEU A 114 -1.21 18.02 -7.04
CA LEU A 114 -0.30 18.06 -5.90
C LEU A 114 -0.97 17.65 -4.58
N ILE A 115 -2.23 18.05 -4.34
CA ILE A 115 -2.98 17.64 -3.15
C ILE A 115 -3.24 16.13 -3.19
N ILE A 116 -3.65 15.59 -4.33
CA ILE A 116 -3.92 14.16 -4.51
C ILE A 116 -2.63 13.35 -4.30
N ASP A 117 -1.50 13.77 -4.89
CA ASP A 117 -0.20 13.12 -4.71
C ASP A 117 0.25 13.16 -3.24
N ASN A 118 0.11 14.31 -2.58
CA ASN A 118 0.41 14.43 -1.15
C ASN A 118 -0.49 13.54 -0.29
N GLN A 119 -1.79 13.42 -0.60
CA GLN A 119 -2.69 12.51 0.10
C GLN A 119 -2.26 11.04 -0.11
N GLY A 120 -1.89 10.65 -1.33
CA GLY A 120 -1.36 9.31 -1.60
C GLY A 120 -0.10 9.00 -0.78
N LYS A 121 0.81 9.97 -0.67
CA LYS A 121 2.03 9.87 0.17
C LYS A 121 1.70 9.78 1.66
N ILE A 122 0.71 10.51 2.15
CA ILE A 122 0.27 10.43 3.55
C ILE A 122 -0.35 9.06 3.84
N LEU A 123 -1.24 8.59 2.97
CA LEU A 123 -1.93 7.30 3.15
C LEU A 123 -0.95 6.13 3.14
N SER A 124 0.03 6.14 2.23
CA SER A 124 1.09 5.11 2.20
C SER A 124 1.95 5.12 3.47
N ARG A 125 2.33 6.30 3.98
CA ARG A 125 3.05 6.41 5.26
C ARG A 125 2.21 5.92 6.44
N LEU A 126 0.91 6.21 6.46
CA LEU A 126 0.00 5.71 7.50
C LEU A 126 -0.10 4.19 7.47
N ASP A 127 -0.19 3.57 6.28
CA ASP A 127 -0.20 2.11 6.16
C ASP A 127 1.06 1.47 6.75
N VAL A 128 2.23 2.02 6.43
CA VAL A 128 3.53 1.59 6.98
C VAL A 128 3.54 1.70 8.52
N ILE A 129 3.11 2.82 9.08
CA ILE A 129 3.09 3.05 10.54
C ILE A 129 2.12 2.08 11.24
N LEU A 130 0.91 1.91 10.70
CA LEU A 130 -0.10 1.01 11.27
C LEU A 130 0.38 -0.43 11.24
N ARG A 131 0.96 -0.86 10.11
CA ARG A 131 1.56 -2.19 9.96
C ARG A 131 2.68 -2.42 10.95
N GLN A 132 3.57 -1.44 11.10
CA GLN A 132 4.68 -1.49 12.06
C GLN A 132 4.16 -1.63 13.50
N ALA A 133 3.18 -0.80 13.89
CA ALA A 133 2.60 -0.85 15.23
C ALA A 133 1.96 -2.20 15.54
N TYR A 134 1.20 -2.75 14.58
CA TYR A 134 0.60 -4.07 14.70
C TYR A 134 1.66 -5.17 14.84
N GLN A 135 2.65 -5.21 13.94
CA GLN A 135 3.67 -6.25 13.96
C GLN A 135 4.58 -6.18 15.19
N LEU A 136 4.87 -4.98 15.71
CA LEU A 136 5.65 -4.84 16.95
C LEU A 136 4.92 -5.43 18.17
N ALA A 137 3.59 -5.33 18.20
CA ALA A 137 2.76 -5.91 19.25
C ALA A 137 2.60 -7.43 19.11
N GLU A 138 2.50 -7.93 17.87
CA GLU A 138 2.19 -9.33 17.59
C GLU A 138 3.42 -10.22 17.45
N PHE A 139 4.53 -9.70 16.92
CA PHE A 139 5.75 -10.47 16.62
C PHE A 139 6.79 -10.29 17.73
N THR A 140 6.45 -10.76 18.93
CA THR A 140 7.29 -10.66 20.13
C THR A 140 8.36 -11.75 20.23
N VAL A 141 8.32 -12.77 19.36
CA VAL A 141 9.24 -13.91 19.32
C VAL A 141 9.87 -14.03 17.93
N PRO A 142 11.18 -14.33 17.80
CA PRO A 142 11.80 -14.56 16.50
C PRO A 142 11.12 -15.68 15.70
N ARG A 143 10.92 -15.46 14.40
CA ARG A 143 10.10 -16.34 13.55
C ARG A 143 10.84 -17.54 13.00
N PHE A 144 12.15 -17.40 12.85
CA PHE A 144 12.99 -18.41 12.21
C PHE A 144 13.86 -19.12 13.24
N PHE A 145 13.71 -20.44 13.32
CA PHE A 145 14.56 -21.27 14.16
C PHE A 145 14.79 -22.66 13.56
N ILE A 146 15.87 -23.30 14.00
CA ILE A 146 16.17 -24.71 13.74
C ILE A 146 16.28 -25.48 15.05
N VAL A 147 16.07 -26.78 14.97
CA VAL A 147 16.18 -27.69 16.11
C VAL A 147 17.21 -28.76 15.81
N MET A 148 18.09 -29.00 16.77
CA MET A 148 19.13 -30.02 16.68
C MET A 148 19.12 -30.94 17.90
N ILE A 149 19.50 -32.19 17.69
CA ILE A 149 19.79 -33.11 18.78
C ILE A 149 21.15 -32.76 19.38
N GLU A 150 21.18 -32.56 20.70
CA GLU A 150 22.40 -32.27 21.45
C GLU A 150 23.03 -33.55 21.98
N LYS A 151 22.24 -34.38 22.68
CA LYS A 151 22.67 -35.64 23.29
C LYS A 151 21.58 -36.69 23.19
N LYS A 152 21.92 -37.88 22.68
CA LYS A 152 21.02 -39.04 22.72
C LYS A 152 20.82 -39.50 24.16
N SER A 153 19.61 -39.96 24.49
CA SER A 153 19.36 -40.58 25.78
C SER A 153 20.16 -41.86 25.91
N LEU A 154 20.98 -41.98 26.97
CA LEU A 154 21.68 -43.22 27.27
C LEU A 154 20.74 -44.32 27.80
N LEU A 155 19.63 -43.92 28.42
CA LEU A 155 18.63 -44.82 29.00
C LEU A 155 17.66 -45.34 27.94
N HIS A 156 17.40 -44.54 26.91
CA HIS A 156 16.46 -44.88 25.83
C HIS A 156 17.08 -44.56 24.47
N PRO A 157 18.16 -45.25 24.06
CA PRO A 157 18.87 -44.96 22.81
C PRO A 157 17.99 -45.13 21.57
N ASP A 158 17.03 -46.06 21.62
CA ASP A 158 16.11 -46.35 20.51
C ASP A 158 14.92 -45.39 20.46
N ASN A 159 14.65 -44.66 21.54
CA ASN A 159 13.59 -43.67 21.58
C ASN A 159 14.17 -42.26 21.67
N LEU A 160 14.41 -41.71 20.48
CA LEU A 160 15.01 -40.40 20.31
C LEU A 160 14.20 -39.27 20.97
N LEU A 161 12.90 -39.42 21.29
CA LEU A 161 12.13 -38.36 21.99
C LEU A 161 12.65 -38.08 23.40
N TYR A 162 13.34 -39.02 24.04
CA TYR A 162 14.00 -38.81 25.33
C TYR A 162 15.38 -38.13 25.20
N SER A 163 15.83 -37.87 23.97
CA SER A 163 17.09 -37.14 23.75
C SER A 163 16.94 -35.68 24.13
N THR A 164 18.09 -35.02 24.35
CA THR A 164 18.12 -33.58 24.59
C THR A 164 18.14 -32.86 23.24
N TYR A 165 17.20 -31.94 23.05
CA TYR A 165 17.10 -31.12 21.85
C TYR A 165 17.37 -29.66 22.19
N ARG A 166 17.93 -28.95 21.22
CA ARG A 166 18.27 -27.55 21.33
C ARG A 166 17.75 -26.76 20.14
N LEU A 167 17.10 -25.63 20.43
CA LEU A 167 16.57 -24.69 19.46
C LEU A 167 17.54 -23.54 19.26
N PHE A 168 17.77 -23.17 18.00
CA PHE A 168 18.60 -22.04 17.61
C PHE A 168 17.81 -21.07 16.73
N PHE A 169 17.79 -19.79 17.06
CA PHE A 169 17.15 -18.77 16.26
C PHE A 169 18.05 -18.30 15.11
N LEU A 170 17.42 -17.87 14.03
CA LEU A 170 18.05 -17.36 12.83
C LEU A 170 17.84 -15.85 12.72
N CYS A 171 18.87 -15.17 12.23
CA CYS A 171 18.84 -13.77 11.87
C CYS A 171 18.08 -13.57 10.54
N GLU A 172 17.10 -12.68 10.56
CA GLU A 172 16.31 -12.21 9.41
C GLU A 172 17.00 -11.03 8.73
N CYS A 173 18.30 -11.18 8.43
CA CYS A 173 18.98 -10.26 7.52
C CYS A 173 18.49 -10.49 6.08
N ASN A 174 19.07 -9.80 5.11
CA ASN A 174 18.59 -9.84 3.72
C ASN A 174 18.38 -11.27 3.21
N LYS A 175 17.45 -11.42 2.25
CA LYS A 175 16.84 -12.70 1.85
C LYS A 175 17.84 -13.81 1.49
N ASP A 176 19.06 -13.45 1.10
CA ASP A 176 20.08 -14.38 0.64
C ASP A 176 21.08 -14.82 1.73
N GLU A 177 20.98 -14.30 2.96
CA GLU A 177 22.02 -14.45 3.99
C GLU A 177 21.50 -14.83 5.39
N MET A 178 20.36 -15.52 5.50
CA MET A 178 19.88 -16.00 6.81
C MET A 178 20.95 -16.84 7.51
N HIS A 179 21.33 -16.44 8.73
CA HIS A 179 22.38 -17.10 9.50
C HIS A 179 21.97 -17.33 10.95
N LEU A 180 22.67 -18.20 11.67
CA LEU A 180 22.43 -18.40 13.10
C LEU A 180 22.76 -17.14 13.89
N ALA A 181 21.86 -16.76 14.79
CA ALA A 181 22.14 -15.71 15.75
C ALA A 181 23.20 -16.17 16.76
N TYR A 182 23.95 -15.24 17.33
CA TYR A 182 24.96 -15.58 18.32
C TYR A 182 24.34 -15.89 19.67
N HIS A 183 24.00 -17.16 19.93
CA HIS A 183 23.52 -17.61 21.24
C HIS A 183 23.82 -19.10 21.48
N GLU A 184 23.76 -19.54 22.74
CA GLU A 184 24.05 -20.94 23.10
C GLU A 184 22.97 -21.94 22.65
N GLY A 185 21.83 -21.46 22.17
CA GLY A 185 20.64 -22.29 21.92
C GLY A 185 19.84 -22.61 23.19
N TYR A 186 18.57 -22.95 23.00
CA TYR A 186 17.62 -23.20 24.08
C TYR A 186 17.31 -24.68 24.18
N ILE A 187 17.52 -25.27 25.37
CA ILE A 187 17.14 -26.67 25.60
C ILE A 187 15.61 -26.77 25.60
N ILE A 188 15.08 -27.71 24.83
CA ILE A 188 13.64 -28.00 24.78
C ILE A 188 13.26 -28.87 25.99
N ASN A 189 12.31 -28.41 26.82
CA ASN A 189 11.92 -29.08 28.07
C ASN A 189 10.88 -30.21 27.88
N GLN A 190 10.06 -30.13 26.84
CA GLN A 190 8.98 -31.08 26.51
C GLN A 190 9.07 -31.47 25.02
N PRO A 191 10.06 -32.29 24.62
CA PRO A 191 10.33 -32.55 23.21
C PRO A 191 9.14 -33.16 22.46
N ARG A 192 8.39 -34.05 23.11
CA ARG A 192 7.23 -34.70 22.49
C ARG A 192 6.15 -33.68 22.14
N GLU A 193 5.72 -32.88 23.10
CA GLU A 193 4.69 -31.86 22.94
C GLU A 193 5.14 -30.77 21.97
N PHE A 194 6.42 -30.40 22.02
CA PHE A 194 7.04 -29.50 21.06
C PHE A 194 6.94 -30.03 19.63
N PHE A 195 7.33 -31.29 19.37
CA PHE A 195 7.27 -31.86 18.02
C PHE A 195 5.85 -32.17 17.54
N ILE A 196 4.91 -32.39 18.45
CA ILE A 196 3.48 -32.44 18.08
C ILE A 196 3.04 -31.08 17.53
N LYS A 197 3.44 -29.99 18.18
CA LYS A 197 2.98 -28.64 17.82
C LYS A 197 3.74 -28.01 16.65
N TYR A 198 5.07 -28.05 16.70
CA TYR A 198 5.98 -27.40 15.75
C TYR A 198 6.68 -28.40 14.81
N GLY A 199 6.34 -29.70 14.85
CA GLY A 199 6.87 -30.70 13.93
C GLY A 199 6.74 -30.31 12.45
N PRO A 200 5.55 -29.89 11.97
CA PRO A 200 5.37 -29.42 10.59
C PRO A 200 6.32 -28.27 10.23
N TYR A 201 6.48 -27.27 11.11
CA TYR A 201 7.45 -26.19 10.94
C TYR A 201 8.87 -26.71 10.80
N VAL A 202 9.31 -27.52 11.76
CA VAL A 202 10.68 -28.03 11.83
C VAL A 202 10.99 -28.84 10.57
N LYS A 203 10.03 -29.64 10.09
CA LYS A 203 10.15 -30.40 8.83
C LYS A 203 10.28 -29.49 7.61
N ASN A 204 9.47 -28.43 7.52
CA ASN A 204 9.59 -27.45 6.44
C ASN A 204 10.95 -26.73 6.47
N MET A 205 11.43 -26.34 7.65
CA MET A 205 12.76 -25.77 7.80
C MET A 205 13.85 -26.76 7.40
N ILE A 206 13.77 -28.03 7.80
CA ILE A 206 14.72 -29.07 7.36
C ILE A 206 14.71 -29.19 5.83
N TYR A 207 13.54 -29.21 5.19
CA TYR A 207 13.45 -29.25 3.74
C TYR A 207 14.01 -28.01 3.07
N ALA A 208 13.74 -26.81 3.58
CA ALA A 208 14.33 -25.58 3.08
C ALA A 208 15.87 -25.68 3.15
N PHE A 209 16.43 -26.01 4.32
CA PHE A 209 17.88 -26.17 4.47
C PHE A 209 18.47 -27.25 3.56
N LYS A 210 17.76 -28.37 3.33
CA LYS A 210 18.19 -29.42 2.39
C LYS A 210 18.11 -28.98 0.92
N ALA A 211 17.02 -28.32 0.52
CA ALA A 211 16.77 -27.87 -0.84
C ALA A 211 17.69 -26.71 -1.26
N PHE A 212 17.93 -25.78 -0.35
CA PHE A 212 18.93 -24.72 -0.54
C PHE A 212 20.36 -25.27 -0.43
N GLY A 213 20.57 -26.45 0.16
CA GLY A 213 21.88 -27.06 0.37
C GLY A 213 22.58 -27.66 -0.86
N THR A 214 22.04 -27.63 -2.09
CA THR A 214 22.72 -28.27 -3.26
C THR A 214 22.58 -27.62 -4.64
N VAL A 215 22.07 -26.40 -4.81
CA VAL A 215 22.08 -25.74 -6.13
C VAL A 215 22.49 -24.27 -6.00
N ALA A 216 23.58 -23.90 -6.65
CA ALA A 216 24.00 -22.53 -6.93
C ALA A 216 24.04 -21.55 -5.72
N GLY A 217 25.08 -21.64 -4.89
CA GLY A 217 25.52 -20.46 -4.13
C GLY A 217 24.86 -20.22 -2.79
N PHE A 218 24.13 -21.17 -2.21
CA PHE A 218 24.08 -21.27 -0.75
C PHE A 218 25.46 -21.71 -0.26
N ILE A 219 26.36 -20.74 -0.23
CA ILE A 219 27.49 -20.79 0.68
C ILE A 219 26.78 -20.89 2.04
N LEU A 220 26.77 -22.07 2.70
CA LEU A 220 27.01 -22.08 4.15
C LEU A 220 28.19 -21.14 4.23
N PRO A 221 28.03 -19.85 4.61
CA PRO A 221 29.05 -18.85 4.38
C PRO A 221 30.31 -19.53 4.81
N ASN A 222 31.36 -19.49 4.01
CA ASN A 222 32.68 -19.70 4.58
C ASN A 222 32.58 -19.07 5.96
N PHE A 223 32.62 -19.86 7.04
CA PHE A 223 32.45 -19.31 8.40
C PHE A 223 33.58 -18.29 8.69
N ALA A 224 34.46 -18.04 7.71
CA ALA A 224 35.10 -16.76 7.43
C ALA A 224 34.13 -15.59 7.15
N PHE A 225 33.19 -15.30 8.06
CA PHE A 225 32.88 -13.92 8.46
C PHE A 225 32.44 -13.89 9.92
N ALA A 226 33.27 -14.47 10.79
CA ALA A 226 33.34 -14.11 12.19
C ALA A 226 34.80 -14.12 12.65
N GLN A 227 35.67 -13.30 12.02
CA GLN A 227 36.91 -12.89 12.68
C GLN A 227 36.68 -11.82 13.76
N GLN A 228 35.43 -11.40 14.01
CA GLN A 228 35.14 -10.34 15.00
C GLN A 228 33.95 -10.62 15.93
N ILE A 229 33.36 -11.82 15.90
CA ILE A 229 32.38 -12.24 16.92
C ILE A 229 32.84 -13.58 17.47
N PRO A 230 33.02 -13.74 18.80
CA PRO A 230 33.31 -15.04 19.36
C PRO A 230 32.15 -15.97 18.98
N ILE A 231 32.35 -17.02 18.18
CA ILE A 231 31.31 -18.03 17.88
C ILE A 231 31.08 -18.90 19.14
N PRO A 232 29.87 -19.41 19.45
CA PRO A 232 29.66 -20.26 20.62
C PRO A 232 30.49 -21.52 20.43
N ASN A 233 31.11 -22.04 21.49
CA ASN A 233 32.07 -23.15 21.35
C ASN A 233 31.50 -24.37 20.61
N ILE A 234 30.18 -24.58 20.65
CA ILE A 234 29.47 -25.65 19.92
C ILE A 234 29.51 -25.48 18.38
N LEU A 235 29.48 -24.24 17.87
CA LEU A 235 29.48 -23.96 16.42
C LEU A 235 30.91 -23.79 15.86
N LYS A 236 31.91 -23.65 16.72
CA LYS A 236 33.35 -23.63 16.36
C LYS A 236 33.91 -25.03 16.08
N ASP A 237 33.21 -26.08 16.51
CA ASP A 237 33.65 -27.45 16.29
C ASP A 237 33.37 -27.86 14.83
N GLY A 238 34.42 -28.06 14.03
CA GLY A 238 34.28 -28.54 12.65
C GLY A 238 33.58 -29.91 12.54
N LYS A 239 33.57 -30.68 13.63
CA LYS A 239 32.83 -31.94 13.76
C LYS A 239 31.32 -31.70 13.87
N PHE A 240 30.89 -30.59 14.46
CA PHE A 240 29.48 -30.21 14.55
C PHE A 240 28.84 -30.07 13.17
N TRP A 241 29.55 -29.43 12.23
CA TRP A 241 29.07 -29.17 10.87
C TRP A 241 29.15 -30.40 9.96
N LYS A 242 30.19 -31.24 10.15
CA LYS A 242 30.25 -32.56 9.49
C LYS A 242 29.06 -33.43 9.89
N ASP A 243 28.67 -33.38 11.16
CA ASP A 243 27.55 -34.14 11.70
C ASP A 243 26.21 -33.39 11.56
N PHE A 244 26.18 -32.18 10.98
CA PHE A 244 24.97 -31.35 10.92
C PHE A 244 23.90 -31.99 10.05
N ALA A 245 24.27 -32.51 8.88
CA ALA A 245 23.35 -33.25 8.02
C ALA A 245 22.77 -34.47 8.73
N ASP A 246 23.61 -35.23 9.44
CA ASP A 246 23.18 -36.42 10.21
C ASP A 246 22.27 -36.07 11.38
N LYS A 247 22.56 -34.96 12.08
CA LYS A 247 21.70 -34.43 13.15
C LYS A 247 20.36 -33.95 12.59
N MET A 248 20.34 -33.27 11.46
CA MET A 248 19.12 -32.83 10.79
C MET A 248 18.28 -34.03 10.32
N ASN A 249 18.92 -35.06 9.74
CA ASN A 249 18.26 -36.31 9.39
C ASN A 249 17.70 -37.04 10.62
N THR A 250 18.41 -36.99 11.74
CA THR A 250 17.93 -37.55 13.01
C THR A 250 16.66 -36.83 13.48
N VAL A 251 16.65 -35.49 13.44
CA VAL A 251 15.47 -34.69 13.81
C VAL A 251 14.32 -34.93 12.82
N ASP A 252 14.59 -35.00 11.52
CA ASP A 252 13.60 -35.32 10.48
C ASP A 252 12.89 -36.66 10.77
N ASN A 253 13.66 -37.70 11.10
CA ASN A 253 13.12 -39.00 11.49
C ASN A 253 12.23 -38.92 12.74
N VAL A 254 12.63 -38.15 13.75
CA VAL A 254 11.83 -37.93 14.96
C VAL A 254 10.52 -37.24 14.62
N VAL A 255 10.57 -36.17 13.82
CA VAL A 255 9.38 -35.44 13.38
C VAL A 255 8.45 -36.36 12.59
N ASN A 256 8.97 -37.12 11.63
CA ASN A 256 8.18 -38.07 10.83
C ASN A 256 7.50 -39.13 11.71
N ASN A 257 8.22 -39.67 12.70
CA ASN A 257 7.67 -40.64 13.64
C ASN A 257 6.57 -40.06 14.52
N VAL A 258 6.71 -38.81 14.98
CA VAL A 258 5.68 -38.13 15.77
C VAL A 258 4.46 -37.83 14.89
N MET A 259 4.68 -37.27 13.70
CA MET A 259 3.60 -36.90 12.78
C MET A 259 2.80 -38.12 12.31
N ALA A 260 3.47 -39.22 11.96
CA ALA A 260 2.79 -40.47 11.57
C ALA A 260 1.90 -41.04 12.68
N LYS A 261 2.23 -40.79 13.95
CA LYS A 261 1.45 -41.25 15.10
C LYS A 261 0.36 -40.29 15.54
N THR A 262 0.40 -39.03 15.10
CA THR A 262 -0.43 -37.96 15.68
C THR A 262 -1.32 -37.26 14.66
N THR A 263 -1.04 -37.34 13.35
CA THR A 263 -1.70 -36.50 12.33
C THR A 263 -1.87 -37.19 10.97
N ASN A 264 -3.07 -37.10 10.37
CA ASN A 264 -3.35 -37.40 8.95
C ASN A 264 -3.06 -36.18 8.05
N ILE A 265 -1.95 -35.47 8.24
CA ILE A 265 -1.68 -34.21 7.52
C ILE A 265 -0.80 -34.48 6.29
N THR A 266 -1.33 -34.21 5.10
CA THR A 266 -0.58 -34.14 3.85
C THR A 266 0.18 -32.80 3.80
N LEU A 267 1.50 -32.85 3.91
CA LEU A 267 2.34 -31.65 3.80
C LEU A 267 2.44 -31.24 2.34
N ASN A 268 2.24 -29.96 2.04
CA ASN A 268 2.64 -29.37 0.77
C ASN A 268 4.09 -28.87 0.91
N PRO A 269 5.09 -29.50 0.27
CA PRO A 269 6.50 -29.14 0.41
C PRO A 269 6.86 -27.79 -0.24
N THR A 270 5.93 -27.13 -0.92
CA THR A 270 6.20 -25.87 -1.65
C THR A 270 5.95 -24.59 -0.87
N SER A 271 5.38 -24.65 0.34
CA SER A 271 5.22 -23.47 1.20
C SER A 271 5.92 -23.66 2.55
N CYS A 272 7.07 -23.01 2.73
CA CYS A 272 7.55 -22.63 4.06
C CYS A 272 6.63 -21.52 4.59
N GLN A 273 5.37 -21.85 4.88
CA GLN A 273 4.49 -20.93 5.58
C GLN A 273 5.03 -20.83 7.01
N ALA A 274 5.76 -19.75 7.28
CA ALA A 274 6.29 -19.46 8.60
C ALA A 274 5.13 -19.36 9.59
N TYR A 275 5.30 -19.89 10.80
CA TYR A 275 4.32 -19.69 11.86
C TYR A 275 4.26 -18.18 12.15
N GLU A 276 3.06 -17.62 12.20
CA GLU A 276 2.85 -16.17 12.39
C GLU A 276 2.44 -15.86 13.84
N GLY A 277 2.96 -14.74 14.37
CA GLY A 277 2.62 -14.10 15.65
C GLY A 277 2.05 -15.01 16.76
N ALA A 278 0.74 -15.24 16.72
CA ALA A 278 0.01 -15.99 17.72
C ALA A 278 0.54 -17.42 17.97
N ASP A 279 0.96 -18.14 16.93
CA ASP A 279 1.38 -19.53 17.11
C ASP A 279 2.77 -19.64 17.75
N LEU A 280 3.61 -18.63 17.55
CA LEU A 280 4.96 -18.54 18.12
C LEU A 280 4.99 -17.98 19.54
N ARG A 281 3.96 -17.26 19.99
CA ARG A 281 3.87 -16.76 21.38
C ARG A 281 3.96 -17.87 22.44
N GLN A 282 3.66 -19.11 22.08
CA GLN A 282 3.77 -20.25 23.00
C GLN A 282 5.12 -20.98 22.91
N LEU A 283 6.00 -20.60 21.98
CA LEU A 283 7.30 -21.24 21.78
C LEU A 283 8.15 -21.20 23.05
N GLU A 284 8.15 -20.06 23.74
CA GLU A 284 8.89 -19.84 24.99
C GLU A 284 8.57 -20.87 26.07
N LYS A 285 7.32 -21.36 26.13
CA LYS A 285 6.90 -22.37 27.13
C LYS A 285 7.67 -23.69 26.99
N PHE A 286 8.19 -23.98 25.81
CA PHE A 286 8.97 -25.18 25.52
C PHE A 286 10.47 -25.01 25.83
N LEU A 287 10.93 -23.82 26.19
CA LEU A 287 12.36 -23.52 26.38
C LEU A 287 12.71 -23.57 27.88
N LYS A 288 13.77 -24.30 28.27
CA LYS A 288 14.21 -24.43 29.68
C LYS A 288 14.74 -23.14 30.30
N LYS A 289 15.29 -22.25 29.48
CA LYS A 289 15.76 -20.92 29.88
C LYS A 289 15.07 -19.90 28.99
N THR A 290 14.63 -18.80 29.58
CA THR A 290 14.21 -17.59 28.87
C THR A 290 15.23 -16.51 29.24
N ASP A 291 15.70 -15.74 28.27
CA ASP A 291 16.66 -14.68 28.58
C ASP A 291 15.98 -13.63 29.46
N ASP A 292 16.64 -13.23 30.55
CA ASP A 292 16.10 -12.27 31.53
C ASP A 292 15.77 -10.88 30.91
N GLY A 293 16.23 -10.61 29.67
CA GLY A 293 16.10 -9.33 28.96
C GLY A 293 15.17 -9.32 27.73
N GLN A 294 14.31 -10.33 27.53
CA GLN A 294 13.40 -10.44 26.36
C GLN A 294 14.09 -10.46 24.97
N THR A 295 15.41 -10.59 24.89
CA THR A 295 16.16 -10.67 23.63
C THR A 295 16.40 -12.13 23.26
N LEU A 296 15.34 -12.84 22.86
CA LEU A 296 15.45 -14.22 22.42
C LEU A 296 16.48 -14.37 21.30
N GLY A 297 17.48 -15.21 21.55
CA GLY A 297 18.55 -15.56 20.62
C GLY A 297 19.60 -14.48 20.45
N ASN A 298 19.67 -13.48 21.34
CA ASN A 298 20.44 -12.25 21.13
C ASN A 298 20.07 -11.55 19.81
N LEU A 299 18.79 -11.63 19.43
CA LEU A 299 18.21 -10.93 18.29
C LEU A 299 17.51 -9.65 18.74
N TYR A 300 17.54 -8.66 17.85
CA TYR A 300 17.00 -7.33 18.04
C TYR A 300 15.94 -7.07 16.97
N ARG A 301 14.85 -6.41 17.36
CA ARG A 301 13.80 -6.02 16.42
C ARG A 301 14.24 -4.78 15.65
N THR A 302 14.11 -4.84 14.33
CA THR A 302 14.26 -3.70 13.41
C THR A 302 13.04 -3.64 12.51
N THR A 303 12.83 -2.52 11.84
CA THR A 303 11.74 -2.33 10.87
C THR A 303 12.29 -2.05 9.49
N THR A 304 11.59 -2.54 8.47
CA THR A 304 11.85 -2.18 7.07
C THR A 304 11.14 -0.89 6.69
N ASP A 305 11.51 -0.31 5.55
CA ASP A 305 10.83 0.87 5.00
C ASP A 305 9.35 0.62 4.67
N GLU A 306 9.00 -0.65 4.43
CA GLU A 306 7.63 -1.14 4.23
C GLU A 306 6.86 -1.37 5.56
N GLY A 307 7.49 -1.11 6.72
CA GLY A 307 6.88 -1.27 8.04
C GLY A 307 6.87 -2.70 8.56
N HIS A 308 7.62 -3.62 7.95
CA HIS A 308 7.72 -5.00 8.44
C HIS A 308 8.74 -5.11 9.56
N VAL A 309 8.38 -5.82 10.63
CA VAL A 309 9.30 -6.17 11.72
C VAL A 309 10.18 -7.35 11.31
N ARG A 310 11.48 -7.23 11.60
CA ARG A 310 12.49 -8.28 11.42
C ARG A 310 13.28 -8.49 12.70
N TRP A 311 13.75 -9.71 12.90
CA TRP A 311 14.65 -10.08 14.00
C TRP A 311 16.07 -10.24 13.49
N VAL A 312 16.97 -9.33 13.84
CA VAL A 312 18.34 -9.28 13.33
C VAL A 312 19.38 -9.42 14.45
N CYS A 313 20.56 -9.94 14.14
CA CYS A 313 21.66 -10.01 15.10
C CYS A 313 22.22 -8.61 15.41
N ILE A 314 22.97 -8.47 16.50
CA ILE A 314 23.55 -7.18 16.92
C ILE A 314 24.38 -6.49 15.83
N LYS A 315 25.10 -7.26 15.02
CA LYS A 315 25.89 -6.73 13.90
C LYS A 315 24.97 -6.03 12.88
N HIS A 316 23.97 -6.75 12.37
CA HIS A 316 23.03 -6.22 11.40
C HIS A 316 22.15 -5.11 11.97
N PHE A 317 21.83 -5.17 13.26
CA PHE A 317 21.14 -4.08 13.96
C PHE A 317 21.98 -2.79 13.93
N ASN A 318 23.26 -2.87 14.29
CA ASN A 318 24.17 -1.73 14.29
C ASN A 318 24.43 -1.19 12.87
N GLU A 319 24.57 -2.08 11.88
CA GLU A 319 24.73 -1.69 10.47
C GLU A 319 23.51 -0.92 9.96
N ASN A 320 22.29 -1.43 10.21
CA ASN A 320 21.07 -0.72 9.84
C ASN A 320 20.98 0.65 10.53
N TYR A 321 21.23 0.70 11.84
CA TYR A 321 21.23 1.96 12.59
C TYR A 321 22.24 2.98 12.04
N SER A 322 23.44 2.52 11.66
CA SER A 322 24.47 3.38 11.08
C SER A 322 24.10 3.93 9.70
N LYS A 323 23.42 3.13 8.86
CA LYS A 323 22.95 3.55 7.54
C LYS A 323 21.84 4.59 7.64
N THR A 324 20.82 4.34 8.46
CA THR A 324 19.72 5.30 8.68
C THR A 324 20.26 6.64 9.18
N ARG A 325 21.24 6.63 10.09
CA ARG A 325 21.86 7.87 10.56
C ARG A 325 22.61 8.63 9.46
N MET A 326 23.23 7.95 8.50
CA MET A 326 23.95 8.59 7.40
C MET A 326 23.02 9.17 6.32
N GLU A 327 21.80 8.65 6.17
CA GLU A 327 20.79 9.18 5.24
C GLU A 327 20.04 10.42 5.78
N GLU A 328 20.13 10.66 7.10
CA GLU A 328 19.52 11.82 7.78
C GLU A 328 20.42 13.08 7.80
N PHE A 329 21.64 13.03 7.25
CA PHE A 329 22.61 14.15 7.16
C PHE A 329 22.94 14.55 5.72
#